data_AF-A0A3C1PJI4-F1
#
_entry.id   AF-A0A3C1PJI4-F1
#
_cell.length_a   1.000
_cell.length_b   1.000
_cell.length_c   1.000
_cell.angle_alpha   90.00
_cell.angle_beta   90.00
_cell.angle_gamma   90.00
#
_symmetry.space_group_name_H-M   'P 1'
#
loop_
_entity.id
_entity.type
_entity.pdbx_description
1 polymer ?
#
loop_
_entity_poly.entity_id
_entity_poly.type
_entity_poly.pdbx_seq_one_letter_code
_entity_poly.pdbx_strand_id
1 'polypeptide(L)'
;MKKLILTSVFVLSTFYLTAQQLGTFTDTRDNKTYKTVTIGSQTWLAENLSFNATSGTKCYQNNPEMCKKYGVLYTWDAALSACPAGWHLPSDIEWQTMVEFLGGEEIAGGKLKATGTWTAPTEGATNDSGIWTAPNEGATNESGFNALPAGCYFGTEDEYDTVGINAYFWTSTPNGTTEAKSRYLYNDSAEVGVFLDAKTLGWSVRCVKTN
;
A
#
# COMPACT_ATOMS: atom_id res chain seq x y z
N MET A 1 -64.00 -3.70 16.48
CA MET A 1 -62.56 -3.84 16.76
C MET A 1 -61.86 -4.13 15.43
N LYS A 2 -61.23 -3.12 14.80
CA LYS A 2 -60.50 -3.28 13.53
C LYS A 2 -59.07 -3.73 13.85
N LYS A 3 -58.66 -4.93 13.39
CA LYS A 3 -57.28 -5.42 13.53
C LYS A 3 -56.39 -4.68 12.55
N LEU A 4 -55.42 -3.93 13.08
CA LEU A 4 -54.36 -3.27 12.34
C LEU A 4 -53.31 -4.32 11.96
N ILE A 5 -53.08 -4.56 10.67
CA ILE A 5 -52.02 -5.45 10.19
C ILE A 5 -50.79 -4.59 9.94
N LEU A 6 -49.79 -4.74 10.80
CA LEU A 6 -48.49 -4.10 10.66
C LEU A 6 -47.65 -4.93 9.68
N THR A 7 -47.59 -4.53 8.41
CA THR A 7 -46.67 -5.15 7.45
C THR A 7 -45.26 -4.65 7.73
N SER A 8 -44.48 -5.46 8.44
CA SER A 8 -43.05 -5.25 8.64
C SER A 8 -42.34 -5.34 7.28
N VAL A 9 -41.75 -4.23 6.85
CA VAL A 9 -40.84 -4.19 5.70
C VAL A 9 -39.45 -4.56 6.23
N PHE A 10 -39.02 -5.79 5.99
CA PHE A 10 -37.64 -6.20 6.21
C PHE A 10 -36.79 -5.66 5.05
N VAL A 11 -36.02 -4.61 5.32
CA VAL A 11 -34.93 -4.22 4.44
C VAL A 11 -33.80 -5.23 4.66
N LEU A 12 -33.75 -6.26 3.81
CA LEU A 12 -32.61 -7.15 3.74
C LEU A 12 -31.44 -6.37 3.14
N SER A 13 -30.64 -5.72 3.99
CA SER A 13 -29.33 -5.25 3.56
C SER A 13 -28.48 -6.49 3.32
N THR A 14 -28.34 -6.89 2.05
CA THR A 14 -27.40 -7.93 1.68
C THR A 14 -25.99 -7.42 1.95
N PHE A 15 -25.41 -7.80 3.09
CA PHE A 15 -23.97 -7.71 3.29
C PHE A 15 -23.34 -8.66 2.28
N TYR A 16 -22.90 -8.13 1.14
CA TYR A 16 -21.98 -8.85 0.28
C TYR A 16 -20.67 -8.97 1.06
N LEU A 17 -20.45 -10.11 1.71
CA LEU A 17 -19.10 -10.60 1.91
C LEU A 17 -18.56 -10.91 0.52
N THR A 18 -18.03 -9.90 -0.17
CA THR A 18 -17.22 -10.17 -1.36
C THR A 18 -15.97 -10.88 -0.85
N ALA A 19 -15.94 -12.20 -0.99
CA ALA A 19 -14.72 -12.95 -0.85
C ALA A 19 -13.67 -12.31 -1.78
N GLN A 20 -12.60 -11.80 -1.18
CA GLN A 20 -11.53 -11.12 -1.90
C GLN A 20 -10.99 -12.06 -3.00
N GLN A 21 -10.99 -11.61 -4.26
CA GLN A 21 -10.45 -12.44 -5.34
C GLN A 21 -8.93 -12.35 -5.33
N LEU A 22 -8.29 -13.43 -4.87
CA LEU A 22 -6.83 -13.57 -4.89
C LEU A 22 -6.36 -14.09 -6.25
N GLY A 23 -5.18 -13.65 -6.67
CA GLY A 23 -4.55 -14.09 -7.90
C GLY A 23 -3.03 -13.94 -7.85
N THR A 24 -2.39 -14.17 -8.99
CA THR A 24 -0.97 -13.93 -9.18
C THR A 24 -0.72 -13.28 -10.53
N PHE A 25 0.39 -12.57 -10.63
CA PHE A 25 0.88 -11.94 -11.85
C PHE A 25 2.39 -12.13 -11.92
N THR A 26 2.90 -12.61 -13.05
CA THR A 26 4.35 -12.74 -13.28
C THR A 26 4.82 -11.60 -14.18
N ASP A 27 5.70 -10.77 -13.65
CA ASP A 27 6.37 -9.73 -14.42
C ASP A 27 7.44 -10.37 -15.32
N THR A 28 7.24 -10.30 -16.62
CA THR A 28 8.13 -10.94 -17.61
C THR A 28 9.50 -10.26 -17.72
N ARG A 29 9.65 -9.04 -17.18
CA ARG A 29 10.90 -8.27 -17.23
C ARG A 29 11.96 -8.84 -16.29
N ASP A 30 11.54 -9.44 -15.17
CA ASP A 30 12.43 -10.00 -14.14
C ASP A 30 12.02 -11.43 -13.68
N ASN A 31 10.95 -12.00 -14.26
CA ASN A 31 10.34 -13.27 -13.89
C ASN A 31 9.85 -13.33 -12.42
N LYS A 32 9.68 -12.19 -11.75
CA LYS A 32 9.11 -12.16 -10.41
C LYS A 32 7.60 -12.37 -10.48
N THR A 33 7.11 -13.32 -9.70
CA THR A 33 5.68 -13.52 -9.51
C THR A 33 5.22 -12.79 -8.27
N TYR A 34 4.21 -11.94 -8.44
CA TYR A 34 3.55 -11.17 -7.40
C TYR A 34 2.17 -11.74 -7.14
N LYS A 35 1.73 -11.71 -5.88
CA LYS A 35 0.34 -11.90 -5.52
C LYS A 35 -0.48 -10.69 -5.96
N THR A 36 -1.75 -10.93 -6.27
CA THR A 36 -2.70 -9.88 -6.63
C THR A 36 -3.98 -10.02 -5.83
N VAL A 37 -4.70 -8.92 -5.68
CA VAL A 37 -5.95 -8.86 -4.93
C VAL A 37 -6.94 -7.91 -5.59
N THR A 38 -8.20 -8.32 -5.74
CA THR A 38 -9.27 -7.42 -6.20
C THR A 38 -9.95 -6.76 -5.01
N ILE A 39 -9.87 -5.44 -4.89
CA ILE A 39 -10.53 -4.62 -3.86
C ILE A 39 -11.53 -3.69 -4.55
N GLY A 40 -12.82 -3.84 -4.24
CA GLY A 40 -13.88 -3.22 -5.02
C GLY A 40 -13.84 -3.67 -6.47
N SER A 41 -13.71 -2.72 -7.41
CA SER A 41 -13.58 -2.98 -8.85
C SER A 41 -12.14 -3.05 -9.35
N GLN A 42 -11.14 -2.80 -8.49
CA GLN A 42 -9.75 -2.64 -8.90
C GLN A 42 -8.92 -3.86 -8.50
N THR A 43 -8.04 -4.33 -9.40
CA THR A 43 -7.08 -5.39 -9.09
C THR A 43 -5.71 -4.78 -8.82
N TRP A 44 -5.17 -5.02 -7.63
CA TRP A 44 -3.91 -4.48 -7.13
C TRP A 44 -2.86 -5.57 -7.02
N LEU A 45 -1.58 -5.20 -7.11
CA LEU A 45 -0.53 -6.03 -6.54
C LEU A 45 -0.70 -6.09 -5.01
N ALA A 46 -0.63 -7.28 -4.45
CA ALA A 46 -0.63 -7.55 -3.01
C ALA A 46 0.80 -7.56 -2.41
N GLU A 47 1.80 -7.21 -3.21
CA GLU A 47 3.20 -7.01 -2.82
C GLU A 47 3.74 -5.71 -3.46
N ASN A 48 4.72 -5.08 -2.80
CA ASN A 48 5.40 -3.91 -3.37
C ASN A 48 6.20 -4.32 -4.60
N LEU A 49 6.16 -3.50 -5.65
CA LEU A 49 6.92 -3.76 -6.86
C LEU A 49 8.42 -3.81 -6.56
N SER A 50 9.11 -4.82 -7.07
CA SER A 50 10.55 -5.03 -6.83
C SER A 50 11.39 -4.96 -8.10
N PHE A 51 10.83 -4.38 -9.17
CA PHE A 51 11.51 -4.21 -10.44
C PHE A 51 12.56 -3.09 -10.36
N ASN A 52 13.83 -3.42 -10.57
CA ASN A 52 14.90 -2.44 -10.52
C ASN A 52 15.01 -1.67 -11.85
N ALA A 53 14.27 -0.56 -11.97
CA ALA A 53 14.46 0.41 -13.04
C ALA A 53 15.81 1.11 -12.82
N THR A 54 16.84 0.75 -13.59
CA THR A 54 18.26 1.19 -13.58
C THR A 54 18.61 2.57 -12.95
N SER A 55 17.72 3.56 -12.98
CA SER A 55 17.88 4.87 -12.34
C SER A 55 16.67 5.24 -11.48
N GLY A 56 16.91 5.93 -10.36
CA GLY A 56 15.84 6.41 -9.48
C GLY A 56 15.23 5.32 -8.58
N THR A 57 15.93 4.20 -8.44
CA THR A 57 15.55 3.09 -7.54
C THR A 57 16.57 2.90 -6.43
N LYS A 58 16.08 2.52 -5.25
CA LYS A 58 16.90 2.21 -4.08
C LYS A 58 16.34 1.00 -3.34
N CYS A 59 17.22 0.17 -2.82
CA CYS A 59 16.87 -0.73 -1.73
C CYS A 59 17.04 0.03 -0.42
N TYR A 60 16.19 -0.22 0.56
CA TYR A 60 16.36 0.35 1.90
C TYR A 60 17.78 0.06 2.42
N GLN A 61 18.50 1.09 2.89
CA GLN A 61 19.92 1.03 3.31
C GLN A 61 20.87 0.44 2.25
N ASN A 62 20.56 0.58 0.96
CA ASN A 62 21.30 -0.04 -0.14
C ASN A 62 21.47 -1.57 0.01
N ASN A 63 20.59 -2.24 0.75
CA ASN A 63 20.67 -3.68 1.03
C ASN A 63 19.72 -4.49 0.10
N PRO A 64 20.25 -5.34 -0.81
CA PRO A 64 19.43 -6.16 -1.70
C PRO A 64 18.42 -7.08 -1.00
N GLU A 65 18.70 -7.53 0.22
CA GLU A 65 17.76 -8.36 0.99
C GLU A 65 16.52 -7.55 1.41
N MET A 66 16.67 -6.24 1.63
CA MET A 66 15.53 -5.36 1.90
C MET A 66 14.67 -5.18 0.65
N CYS A 67 15.25 -5.14 -0.54
CA CYS A 67 14.48 -5.15 -1.79
C CYS A 67 13.67 -6.43 -1.99
N LYS A 68 14.24 -7.59 -1.65
CA LYS A 68 13.52 -8.87 -1.74
C LYS A 68 12.31 -8.90 -0.80
N LYS A 69 12.46 -8.28 0.37
CA LYS A 69 11.50 -8.30 1.46
C LYS A 69 10.39 -7.25 1.34
N TYR A 70 10.80 -6.00 1.17
CA TYR A 70 9.93 -4.82 1.18
C TYR A 70 9.64 -4.26 -0.22
N GLY A 71 10.30 -4.77 -1.25
CA GLY A 71 10.29 -4.17 -2.57
C GLY A 71 11.29 -3.03 -2.71
N VAL A 72 11.28 -2.41 -3.88
CA VAL A 72 12.17 -1.30 -4.24
C VAL A 72 11.51 0.02 -3.87
N LEU A 73 12.31 1.00 -3.47
CA LEU A 73 11.92 2.40 -3.32
C LEU A 73 12.22 3.14 -4.62
N TYR A 74 11.28 3.95 -5.09
CA TYR A 74 11.36 4.65 -6.38
C TYR A 74 11.24 6.15 -6.17
N THR A 75 12.05 6.94 -6.86
CA THR A 75 11.71 8.34 -7.11
C THR A 75 10.41 8.42 -7.91
N TRP A 76 9.71 9.55 -7.87
CA TRP A 76 8.42 9.66 -8.53
C TRP A 76 8.53 9.45 -10.06
N ASP A 77 9.58 10.00 -10.69
CA ASP A 77 9.84 9.80 -12.13
C ASP A 77 10.10 8.32 -12.47
N ALA A 78 10.82 7.59 -11.61
CA ALA A 78 11.01 6.16 -11.77
C ALA A 78 9.69 5.39 -11.59
N ALA A 79 8.89 5.77 -10.59
CA ALA A 79 7.61 5.15 -10.27
C ALA A 79 6.61 5.23 -11.45
N LEU A 80 6.59 6.35 -12.18
CA LEU A 80 5.71 6.54 -13.35
C LEU A 80 5.91 5.50 -14.45
N SER A 81 7.10 4.94 -14.57
CA SER A 81 7.45 3.94 -15.59
C SER A 81 7.73 2.54 -15.01
N ALA A 82 7.58 2.37 -13.70
CA ALA A 82 7.98 1.15 -13.02
C ALA A 82 7.03 -0.01 -13.28
N CYS A 83 5.72 0.24 -13.34
CA CYS A 83 4.72 -0.83 -13.50
C CYS A 83 4.80 -1.50 -14.89
N PRO A 84 4.61 -2.84 -14.96
CA PRO A 84 4.69 -3.59 -16.22
C PRO A 84 3.48 -3.33 -17.13
N ALA A 85 3.57 -3.72 -18.40
CA ALA A 85 2.46 -3.58 -19.34
C ALA A 85 1.17 -4.24 -18.82
N GLY A 86 0.03 -3.55 -19.00
CA GLY A 86 -1.26 -3.95 -18.43
C GLY A 86 -1.45 -3.58 -16.96
N TRP A 87 -0.45 -2.95 -16.35
CA TRP A 87 -0.48 -2.38 -15.01
C TRP A 87 0.05 -0.94 -15.06
N HIS A 88 -0.31 -0.14 -14.07
CA HIS A 88 0.16 1.24 -13.98
C HIS A 88 0.31 1.69 -12.52
N LEU A 89 1.03 2.80 -12.34
CA LEU A 89 1.10 3.48 -11.06
C LEU A 89 -0.28 4.11 -10.79
N PRO A 90 -0.97 3.74 -9.70
CA PRO A 90 -2.31 4.19 -9.41
C PRO A 90 -2.34 5.71 -9.28
N SER A 91 -3.38 6.32 -9.82
CA SER A 91 -3.73 7.71 -9.54
C SER A 91 -4.23 7.86 -8.10
N ASP A 92 -4.26 9.10 -7.63
CA ASP A 92 -4.87 9.44 -6.35
C ASP A 92 -6.37 9.09 -6.28
N ILE A 93 -7.05 9.12 -7.43
CA ILE A 93 -8.48 8.76 -7.55
C ILE A 93 -8.69 7.26 -7.38
N GLU A 94 -7.79 6.44 -7.91
CA GLU A 94 -7.83 4.98 -7.77
C GLU A 94 -7.57 4.56 -6.32
N TRP A 95 -6.60 5.20 -5.67
CA TRP A 95 -6.41 5.09 -4.22
C TRP A 95 -7.67 5.50 -3.44
N GLN A 96 -8.25 6.66 -3.76
CA GLN A 96 -9.46 7.16 -3.10
C GLN A 96 -10.62 6.16 -3.22
N THR A 97 -10.82 5.61 -4.42
CA THR A 97 -11.87 4.61 -4.67
C THR A 97 -11.68 3.35 -3.81
N MET A 98 -10.42 2.89 -3.65
CA MET A 98 -10.11 1.77 -2.77
C MET A 98 -10.36 2.10 -1.29
N VAL A 99 -9.93 3.29 -0.84
CA VAL A 99 -10.10 3.75 0.54
C VAL A 99 -11.59 3.88 0.90
N GLU A 100 -12.40 4.48 0.02
CA GLU A 100 -13.84 4.60 0.20
C GLU A 100 -14.52 3.23 0.26
N PHE A 101 -14.14 2.30 -0.61
CA PHE A 101 -14.64 0.93 -0.57
C PHE A 101 -14.33 0.23 0.77
N LEU A 102 -13.18 0.54 1.37
CA LEU A 102 -12.76 -0.02 2.66
C LEU A 102 -13.37 0.71 3.87
N GLY A 103 -14.17 1.75 3.64
CA GLY A 103 -14.95 2.44 4.65
C GLY A 103 -14.39 3.80 5.07
N GLY A 104 -13.48 4.38 4.28
CA GLY A 104 -12.98 5.74 4.46
C GLY A 104 -11.60 5.84 5.11
N GLU A 105 -11.04 7.04 5.09
CA GLU A 105 -9.64 7.31 5.44
C GLU A 105 -9.30 6.89 6.87
N GLU A 106 -10.20 7.07 7.85
CA GLU A 106 -9.95 6.77 9.28
C GLU A 106 -9.77 5.28 9.59
N ILE A 107 -10.25 4.38 8.72
CA ILE A 107 -10.26 2.92 9.00
C ILE A 107 -9.62 2.07 7.91
N ALA A 108 -9.51 2.58 6.69
CA ALA A 108 -9.01 1.80 5.56
C ALA A 108 -7.55 1.38 5.76
N GLY A 109 -6.73 2.20 6.44
CA GLY A 109 -5.33 1.89 6.67
C GLY A 109 -5.13 0.62 7.47
N GLY A 110 -5.91 0.43 8.54
CA GLY A 110 -5.93 -0.83 9.30
C GLY A 110 -6.24 -2.05 8.43
N LYS A 111 -7.19 -1.94 7.51
CA LYS A 111 -7.56 -3.03 6.59
C LYS A 111 -6.52 -3.30 5.51
N LEU A 112 -5.69 -2.31 5.17
CA LEU A 112 -4.64 -2.42 4.15
C LEU A 112 -3.32 -2.98 4.70
N LYS A 113 -3.00 -2.68 5.96
CA LYS A 113 -1.76 -3.12 6.61
C LYS A 113 -1.70 -4.63 6.78
N ALA A 114 -0.54 -5.22 6.53
CA ALA A 114 -0.24 -6.58 6.97
C ALA A 114 -0.37 -6.70 8.50
N THR A 115 -0.84 -7.85 8.96
CA THR A 115 -0.99 -8.15 10.40
C THR A 115 0.33 -8.54 11.05
N GLY A 116 0.36 -8.48 12.38
CA GLY A 116 1.51 -8.86 13.19
C GLY A 116 2.35 -7.65 13.61
N THR A 117 3.11 -7.84 14.67
CA THR A 117 3.97 -6.80 15.23
C THR A 117 5.36 -7.31 15.54
N TRP A 118 6.32 -6.41 15.45
CA TRP A 118 7.66 -6.53 15.99
C TRP A 118 7.83 -5.52 17.12
N THR A 119 8.52 -5.91 18.17
CA THR A 119 8.94 -5.00 19.24
C THR A 119 10.45 -5.05 19.29
N ALA A 120 11.08 -3.87 19.28
CA ALA A 120 12.52 -3.78 19.39
C ALA A 120 12.97 -4.49 20.68
N PRO A 121 13.78 -5.56 20.59
CA PRO A 121 14.24 -6.27 21.77
C PRO A 121 15.20 -5.42 22.61
N THR A 122 15.86 -4.43 21.99
CA THR A 122 16.80 -3.49 22.60
C THR A 122 16.79 -2.15 21.85
N GLU A 123 17.27 -1.10 22.51
CA GLU A 123 17.58 0.18 21.85
C GLU A 123 18.53 -0.06 20.66
N GLY A 124 18.22 0.55 19.50
CA GLY A 124 18.99 0.40 18.27
C GLY A 124 18.76 -0.89 17.48
N ALA A 125 17.85 -1.79 17.91
CA ALA A 125 17.51 -2.96 17.11
C ALA A 125 16.85 -2.58 15.76
N THR A 126 17.19 -3.30 14.70
CA THR A 126 16.58 -3.13 13.37
C THR A 126 15.44 -4.12 13.18
N ASN A 127 14.40 -3.71 12.44
CA ASN A 127 13.26 -4.55 12.17
C ASN A 127 13.55 -5.56 11.04
N ASP A 128 14.39 -6.54 11.38
CA ASP A 128 14.76 -7.65 10.50
C ASP A 128 13.61 -8.63 10.29
N SER A 129 12.45 -8.43 10.94
CA SER A 129 11.27 -9.28 10.79
C SER A 129 10.42 -8.94 9.56
N GLY A 130 10.38 -7.68 9.13
CA GLY A 130 9.65 -7.32 7.90
C GLY A 130 8.25 -6.79 8.12
N ILE A 131 7.81 -6.77 9.37
CA ILE A 131 6.43 -6.47 9.76
C ILE A 131 6.40 -5.20 10.61
N TRP A 132 5.22 -4.73 10.96
CA TRP A 132 5.03 -3.45 11.66
C TRP A 132 5.61 -3.44 13.07
N THR A 133 6.29 -2.37 13.45
CA THR A 133 6.64 -2.12 14.84
C THR A 133 5.35 -1.87 15.63
N ALA A 134 5.22 -2.43 16.84
CA ALA A 134 4.06 -2.22 17.69
C ALA A 134 3.72 -0.71 17.81
N PRO A 135 2.42 -0.32 17.80
CA PRO A 135 1.27 -1.18 18.05
C PRO A 135 0.65 -1.85 16.81
N ASN A 136 0.99 -1.41 15.58
CA ASN A 136 0.28 -1.76 14.35
C ASN A 136 -1.25 -1.58 14.48
N GLU A 137 -1.64 -0.39 14.94
CA GLU A 137 -3.00 -0.08 15.36
C GLU A 137 -4.03 -0.31 14.25
N GLY A 138 -5.13 -0.99 14.61
CA GLY A 138 -6.24 -1.30 13.71
C GLY A 138 -5.91 -2.29 12.59
N ALA A 139 -4.72 -2.89 12.54
CA ALA A 139 -4.32 -3.77 11.45
C ALA A 139 -5.11 -5.08 11.43
N THR A 140 -5.86 -5.31 10.36
CA THR A 140 -6.63 -6.54 10.13
C THR A 140 -6.25 -7.27 8.85
N ASN A 141 -5.64 -6.55 7.89
CA ASN A 141 -5.37 -7.04 6.54
C ASN A 141 -6.59 -7.65 5.83
N GLU A 142 -7.81 -7.28 6.23
CA GLU A 142 -9.06 -7.83 5.66
C GLU A 142 -9.16 -7.59 4.15
N SER A 143 -8.50 -6.55 3.64
CA SER A 143 -8.46 -6.23 2.21
C SER A 143 -7.56 -7.17 1.39
N GLY A 144 -6.67 -7.93 2.02
CA GLY A 144 -5.62 -8.69 1.35
C GLY A 144 -4.56 -7.83 0.63
N PHE A 145 -4.58 -6.50 0.79
CA PHE A 145 -3.58 -5.60 0.22
C PHE A 145 -2.19 -5.85 0.79
N ASN A 146 -2.09 -6.27 2.06
CA ASN A 146 -0.87 -6.74 2.68
C ASN A 146 0.28 -5.72 2.59
N ALA A 147 0.03 -4.46 3.00
CA ALA A 147 1.05 -3.43 3.05
C ALA A 147 2.11 -3.74 4.13
N LEU A 148 3.38 -3.65 3.74
CA LEU A 148 4.53 -3.77 4.63
C LEU A 148 5.17 -2.38 4.85
N PRO A 149 5.73 -2.13 6.05
CA PRO A 149 6.34 -0.86 6.41
C PRO A 149 7.76 -0.75 5.86
N ALA A 150 7.87 -0.55 4.55
CA ALA A 150 9.15 -0.50 3.83
C ALA A 150 10.06 0.66 4.25
N GLY A 151 9.53 1.63 5.01
CA GLY A 151 10.23 2.87 5.26
C GLY A 151 10.44 3.64 3.96
N CYS A 152 11.47 4.48 3.96
CA CYS A 152 11.54 5.62 3.06
C CYS A 152 13.01 5.90 2.67
N TYR A 153 13.22 6.66 1.58
CA TYR A 153 14.51 7.23 1.19
C TYR A 153 14.39 8.74 0.96
N PHE A 154 15.23 9.54 1.63
CA PHE A 154 15.15 11.01 1.63
C PHE A 154 16.01 11.73 0.60
N GLY A 155 16.43 11.07 -0.49
CA GLY A 155 17.02 11.72 -1.67
C GLY A 155 18.45 12.27 -1.50
N THR A 156 18.78 12.85 -0.35
CA THR A 156 20.11 13.36 -0.01
C THR A 156 20.86 12.37 0.89
N GLU A 157 22.16 12.22 0.68
CA GLU A 157 23.10 11.52 1.58
C GLU A 157 22.80 10.05 1.95
N ASP A 158 22.07 9.31 1.09
CA ASP A 158 21.68 7.92 1.41
C ASP A 158 20.94 7.83 2.76
N GLU A 159 20.10 8.83 3.06
CA GLU A 159 19.27 8.85 4.27
C GLU A 159 18.02 7.98 4.10
N TYR A 160 17.81 7.07 5.04
CA TYR A 160 16.68 6.15 5.09
C TYR A 160 16.05 6.19 6.47
N ASP A 161 14.73 6.13 6.55
CA ASP A 161 14.02 6.24 7.82
C ASP A 161 12.78 5.33 7.87
N THR A 162 12.25 5.14 9.08
CA THR A 162 10.91 4.58 9.39
C THR A 162 10.62 3.17 8.87
N VAL A 163 11.63 2.38 8.50
CA VAL A 163 11.41 0.94 8.23
C VAL A 163 10.79 0.28 9.46
N GLY A 164 9.76 -0.55 9.24
CA GLY A 164 8.98 -1.10 10.34
C GLY A 164 7.89 -0.16 10.87
N ILE A 165 7.98 1.14 10.65
CA ILE A 165 7.05 2.13 11.24
C ILE A 165 6.03 2.60 10.21
N ASN A 166 6.46 2.99 9.01
CA ASN A 166 5.59 3.58 8.00
C ASN A 166 5.68 2.85 6.66
N ALA A 167 4.56 2.87 5.91
CA ALA A 167 4.52 2.47 4.52
C ALA A 167 4.08 3.66 3.65
N TYR A 168 4.90 3.98 2.65
CA TYR A 168 4.71 5.10 1.75
C TYR A 168 4.49 4.60 0.33
N PHE A 169 3.48 5.14 -0.34
CA PHE A 169 3.14 4.75 -1.70
C PHE A 169 3.02 5.98 -2.61
N TRP A 170 3.74 5.95 -3.73
CA TRP A 170 3.52 6.95 -4.77
C TRP A 170 2.16 6.78 -5.43
N THR A 171 1.55 7.91 -5.80
CA THR A 171 0.50 7.96 -6.83
C THR A 171 1.07 8.55 -8.12
N SER A 172 0.40 8.35 -9.25
CA SER A 172 0.73 9.00 -10.52
C SER A 172 0.23 10.45 -10.60
N THR A 173 -0.39 10.98 -9.55
CA THR A 173 -0.98 12.33 -9.55
C THR A 173 0.06 13.40 -9.18
N PRO A 174 0.46 14.28 -10.11
CA PRO A 174 1.44 15.33 -9.83
C PRO A 174 0.84 16.48 -9.01
N ASN A 175 1.70 17.20 -8.31
CA ASN A 175 1.43 18.51 -7.73
C ASN A 175 2.50 19.51 -8.20
N GLY A 176 2.19 20.23 -9.28
CA GLY A 176 3.15 21.13 -9.90
C GLY A 176 4.40 20.40 -10.44
N THR A 177 5.52 21.11 -10.47
CA THR A 177 6.76 20.62 -11.10
C THR A 177 7.61 19.77 -10.17
N THR A 178 7.61 20.06 -8.86
CA THR A 178 8.55 19.45 -7.89
C THR A 178 7.93 18.40 -6.98
N GLU A 179 6.59 18.32 -6.89
CA GLU A 179 5.91 17.46 -5.92
C GLU A 179 4.88 16.54 -6.59
N ALA A 180 4.50 15.49 -5.88
CA ALA A 180 3.43 14.59 -6.27
C ALA A 180 2.66 14.08 -5.05
N LYS A 181 1.46 13.58 -5.28
CA LYS A 181 0.66 12.99 -4.21
C LYS A 181 1.18 11.61 -3.83
N SER A 182 1.14 11.32 -2.54
CA SER A 182 1.54 10.05 -1.94
C SER A 182 0.51 9.60 -0.88
N ARG A 183 0.48 8.29 -0.60
CA ARG A 183 -0.42 7.67 0.39
C ARG A 183 0.38 6.98 1.48
N TYR A 184 0.00 7.24 2.72
CA TYR A 184 0.77 6.87 3.91
C TYR A 184 -0.05 5.93 4.80
N LEU A 185 0.63 4.94 5.38
CA LEU A 185 0.09 4.07 6.44
C LEU A 185 1.07 4.09 7.62
N TYR A 186 0.52 4.19 8.82
CA TYR A 186 1.29 4.33 10.06
C TYR A 186 1.14 3.13 10.98
N ASN A 187 2.11 2.89 11.85
CA ASN A 187 2.00 1.82 12.83
C ASN A 187 1.07 2.17 14.01
N ASP A 188 0.82 3.44 14.28
CA ASP A 188 0.06 3.95 15.43
C ASP A 188 -1.31 4.53 15.03
N SER A 189 -1.74 4.29 13.79
CA SER A 189 -3.05 4.69 13.31
C SER A 189 -3.63 3.67 12.33
N ALA A 190 -4.96 3.61 12.28
CA ALA A 190 -5.72 2.87 11.28
C ALA A 190 -6.00 3.70 10.02
N GLU A 191 -5.50 4.93 9.94
CA GLU A 191 -5.81 5.86 8.87
C GLU A 191 -4.99 5.64 7.58
N VAL A 192 -5.47 6.22 6.47
CA VAL A 192 -4.69 6.43 5.24
C VAL A 192 -4.45 7.92 5.05
N GLY A 193 -3.20 8.35 5.18
CA GLY A 193 -2.81 9.74 4.96
C GLY A 193 -2.59 10.09 3.49
N VAL A 194 -2.69 11.37 3.14
CA VAL A 194 -2.39 11.93 1.81
C VAL A 194 -1.44 13.10 1.95
N PHE A 195 -0.32 13.05 1.23
CA PHE A 195 0.71 14.08 1.33
C PHE A 195 1.13 14.57 -0.04
N LEU A 196 1.79 15.73 -0.04
CA LEU A 196 2.48 16.30 -1.18
C LEU A 196 3.97 16.17 -0.88
N ASP A 197 4.62 15.30 -1.62
CA ASP A 197 6.01 14.95 -1.40
C ASP A 197 6.88 15.36 -2.58
N ALA A 198 8.11 15.76 -2.28
CA ALA A 198 9.10 16.04 -3.31
C ALA A 198 9.35 14.80 -4.19
N LYS A 199 9.34 14.97 -5.51
CA LYS A 199 9.49 13.89 -6.49
C LYS A 199 10.83 13.14 -6.40
N THR A 200 11.81 13.74 -5.70
CA THR A 200 13.13 13.17 -5.44
C THR A 200 13.16 12.13 -4.33
N LEU A 201 12.09 12.03 -3.54
CA LEU A 201 11.98 11.06 -2.44
C LEU A 201 11.67 9.65 -2.96
N GLY A 202 12.09 8.62 -2.22
CA GLY A 202 11.98 7.23 -2.63
C GLY A 202 10.89 6.46 -1.89
N TRP A 203 9.70 6.32 -2.48
CA TRP A 203 8.56 5.57 -1.90
C TRP A 203 8.30 4.24 -2.62
N SER A 204 7.51 3.38 -1.99
CA SER A 204 7.11 2.10 -2.60
C SER A 204 6.12 2.32 -3.75
N VAL A 205 6.06 1.35 -4.66
CA VAL A 205 5.08 1.30 -5.76
C VAL A 205 4.15 0.10 -5.59
N ARG A 206 2.85 0.36 -5.69
CA ARG A 206 1.79 -0.65 -5.73
C ARG A 206 1.01 -0.52 -7.02
N CYS A 207 1.31 -1.36 -8.00
CA CYS A 207 0.66 -1.27 -9.29
C CYS A 207 -0.80 -1.73 -9.23
N VAL A 208 -1.64 -1.05 -10.00
CA VAL A 208 -3.04 -1.42 -10.24
C VAL A 208 -3.20 -1.83 -11.70
N LYS A 209 -4.04 -2.83 -11.95
CA LYS A 209 -4.27 -3.38 -13.29
C LYS A 209 -5.03 -2.38 -14.14
N THR A 210 -4.60 -2.18 -15.37
CA THR A 210 -5.32 -1.36 -16.35
C THR A 210 -6.60 -2.08 -16.77
N ASN A 211 -7.73 -1.39 -16.70
CA ASN A 211 -9.03 -1.87 -17.19
C ASN A 211 -9.22 -1.57 -18.68
#